data_AF-A0A1F9S8C0-F1
#
_entry.id   AF-A0A1F9S8C0-F1
#
_cell.length_a   1.000
_cell.length_b   1.000
_cell.length_c   1.000
_cell.angle_alpha   90.00
_cell.angle_beta   90.00
_cell.angle_gamma   90.00
#
_symmetry.space_group_name_H-M   'P 1'
#
loop_
_entity.id
_entity.type
_entity.pdbx_description
1 polymer ?
#
loop_
_entity_poly.entity_id
_entity_poly.type
_entity_poly.pdbx_seq_one_letter_code
_entity_poly.pdbx_strand_id
1 'polypeptide(L)'
;MALFGVIIYGTLFAVGYAWAVAWILERKDRKYRQGATSFTDAFIVGTFVLLFVYITNIIVLVRWPSSAITYDLVLLAALAAFSAYKELLYRGGDNSLRKRLRAEARLLERYMKNDPGNAALFERASEIYEELGEREKAIESARAAATLDPTVRNSWRFRELLGGEEDSAAGKPGHDAP
;
A
#
# COMPACT_ATOMS: atom_id res chain seq x y z
N MET A 1 -8.92 44.80 -8.16
CA MET A 1 -8.01 43.96 -8.97
C MET A 1 -7.17 43.02 -8.11
N ALA A 2 -6.42 43.50 -7.10
CA ALA A 2 -5.54 42.64 -6.28
C ALA A 2 -6.24 41.49 -5.53
N LEU A 3 -7.45 41.72 -5.01
CA LEU A 3 -8.18 40.72 -4.21
C LEU A 3 -8.68 39.54 -5.06
N PHE A 4 -9.08 39.77 -6.31
CA PHE A 4 -9.43 38.71 -7.25
C PHE A 4 -8.23 37.81 -7.57
N GLY A 5 -7.04 38.39 -7.75
CA GLY A 5 -5.80 37.63 -7.97
C GLY A 5 -5.45 36.74 -6.77
N VAL A 6 -5.62 37.24 -5.55
CA VAL A 6 -5.40 36.49 -4.30
C VAL A 6 -6.35 35.30 -4.19
N ILE A 7 -7.63 35.48 -4.51
CA ILE A 7 -8.62 34.39 -4.47
C ILE A 7 -8.27 33.31 -5.49
N ILE A 8 -7.96 33.69 -6.73
CA ILE A 8 -7.60 32.75 -7.81
C ILE A 8 -6.31 31.98 -7.46
N TYR A 9 -5.31 32.67 -6.92
CA TYR A 9 -4.08 32.02 -6.49
C TYR A 9 -4.33 31.02 -5.35
N GLY A 10 -5.06 31.44 -4.31
CA GLY A 10 -5.36 30.60 -3.16
C GLY A 10 -6.17 29.35 -3.52
N THR A 11 -7.14 29.46 -4.44
CA THR A 11 -7.89 28.31 -4.93
C THR A 11 -7.01 27.35 -5.73
N LEU A 12 -6.23 27.85 -6.70
CA LEU A 12 -5.36 27.00 -7.52
C LEU A 12 -4.30 26.28 -6.67
N PHE A 13 -3.70 26.98 -5.71
CA PHE A 13 -2.72 26.39 -4.81
C PHE A 13 -3.35 25.31 -3.92
N ALA A 14 -4.50 25.57 -3.31
CA ALA A 14 -5.18 24.60 -2.46
C ALA A 14 -5.61 23.35 -3.23
N VAL A 15 -6.11 23.51 -4.48
CA VAL A 15 -6.45 22.39 -5.36
C VAL A 15 -5.21 21.59 -5.72
N GLY A 16 -4.11 22.25 -6.11
CA GLY A 16 -2.85 21.57 -6.43
C GLY A 16 -2.26 20.82 -5.23
N TYR A 17 -2.33 21.41 -4.04
CA TYR A 17 -1.87 20.80 -2.79
C TYR A 17 -2.72 19.57 -2.42
N ALA A 18 -4.05 19.71 -2.46
CA ALA A 18 -4.96 18.60 -2.19
C ALA A 18 -4.79 17.46 -3.21
N TRP A 19 -4.59 17.79 -4.48
CA TRP A 19 -4.29 16.82 -5.53
C TRP A 19 -2.97 16.09 -5.26
N ALA A 20 -1.91 16.81 -4.85
CA ALA A 20 -0.63 16.20 -4.51
C ALA A 20 -0.76 15.26 -3.29
N VAL A 21 -1.52 15.65 -2.26
CA VAL A 21 -1.82 14.77 -1.11
C VAL A 21 -2.56 13.52 -1.56
N ALA A 22 -3.63 13.67 -2.33
CA ALA A 22 -4.42 12.54 -2.84
C ALA A 22 -3.56 11.58 -3.67
N TRP A 23 -2.71 12.13 -4.56
CA TRP A 23 -1.80 11.33 -5.37
C TRP A 23 -0.74 10.59 -4.52
N ILE A 24 -0.20 11.22 -3.46
CA ILE A 24 0.73 10.57 -2.53
C ILE A 24 0.03 9.42 -1.77
N LEU A 25 -1.24 9.60 -1.40
CA LEU A 25 -2.04 8.56 -0.75
C LEU A 25 -2.30 7.38 -1.70
N GLU A 26 -2.81 7.65 -2.92
CA GLU A 26 -3.15 6.61 -3.89
C GLU A 26 -1.91 5.83 -4.38
N ARG A 27 -0.80 6.53 -4.65
CA ARG A 27 0.41 5.90 -5.20
C ARG A 27 1.03 4.87 -4.26
N LYS A 28 0.91 5.05 -2.94
CA LYS A 28 1.53 4.15 -1.96
C LYS A 28 0.66 2.96 -1.58
N ASP A 29 -0.67 3.02 -1.71
CA ASP A 29 -1.56 1.86 -1.47
C ASP A 29 -1.25 0.70 -2.43
N ARG A 30 -0.98 1.00 -3.71
CA ARG A 30 -0.60 -0.05 -4.68
C ARG A 30 0.71 -0.75 -4.33
N LYS A 31 1.63 -0.07 -3.63
CA LYS A 31 2.97 -0.61 -3.32
C LYS A 31 2.97 -1.55 -2.12
N TYR A 32 2.03 -1.40 -1.18
CA TYR A 32 2.08 -2.12 0.11
C TYR A 32 0.94 -3.12 0.32
N ARG A 33 0.02 -3.31 -0.65
CA ARG A 33 -1.10 -4.28 -0.56
C ARG A 33 -1.94 -4.15 0.73
N GLN A 34 -1.82 -3.04 1.46
CA GLN A 34 -2.71 -2.74 2.58
C GLN A 34 -4.03 -2.31 1.96
N GLY A 35 -5.12 -2.96 2.38
CA GLY A 35 -6.44 -2.87 1.75
C GLY A 35 -6.77 -1.45 1.33
N ALA A 36 -7.29 -1.32 0.11
CA ALA A 36 -7.58 -0.04 -0.54
C ALA A 36 -8.17 0.93 0.48
N THR A 37 -7.43 2.01 0.79
CA THR A 37 -8.05 3.12 1.51
C THR A 37 -9.32 3.47 0.75
N SER A 38 -10.45 3.43 1.47
CA SER A 38 -11.74 3.67 0.82
C SER A 38 -11.66 5.02 0.14
N PHE A 39 -12.12 5.11 -1.11
CA PHE A 39 -12.17 6.38 -1.84
C PHE A 39 -12.81 7.47 -0.97
N THR A 40 -13.79 7.10 -0.15
CA THR A 40 -14.44 7.96 0.83
C THR A 40 -13.47 8.54 1.87
N ASP A 41 -12.55 7.75 2.41
CA ASP A 41 -11.58 8.21 3.41
C ASP A 41 -10.58 9.18 2.78
N ALA A 42 -10.08 8.84 1.58
CA ALA A 42 -9.18 9.71 0.82
C ALA A 42 -9.87 11.03 0.44
N PHE A 43 -11.15 10.97 0.05
CA PHE A 43 -11.95 12.14 -0.30
C PHE A 43 -12.21 13.05 0.91
N ILE A 44 -12.55 12.47 2.06
CA ILE A 44 -12.78 13.23 3.31
C ILE A 44 -11.50 13.95 3.72
N VAL A 45 -10.37 13.23 3.76
CA VAL A 45 -9.06 13.81 4.11
C VAL A 45 -8.67 14.90 3.12
N GLY A 46 -8.82 14.65 1.81
CA GLY A 46 -8.55 15.64 0.77
C GLY A 46 -9.40 16.91 0.93
N THR A 47 -10.69 16.76 1.24
CA THR A 47 -11.61 17.88 1.47
C THR A 47 -11.20 18.72 2.66
N PHE A 48 -10.88 18.10 3.80
CA PHE A 48 -10.42 18.83 4.99
C PHE A 48 -9.12 19.58 4.75
N VAL A 49 -8.16 18.94 4.07
CA VAL A 49 -6.89 19.56 3.71
C VAL A 49 -7.10 20.75 2.77
N LEU A 50 -7.96 20.61 1.76
CA LEU A 50 -8.26 21.68 0.81
C LEU A 50 -8.84 22.90 1.54
N LEU A 51 -9.86 22.70 2.38
CA LEU A 51 -10.47 23.79 3.14
C LEU A 51 -9.47 24.46 4.07
N PHE A 52 -8.68 23.66 4.79
CA PHE A 52 -7.67 24.17 5.71
C PHE A 52 -6.62 25.02 4.99
N VAL A 53 -6.03 24.49 3.91
CA VAL A 53 -5.02 25.21 3.12
C VAL A 53 -5.61 26.46 2.49
N TYR A 54 -6.84 26.38 1.97
CA TYR A 54 -7.51 27.53 1.36
C TYR A 54 -7.75 28.66 2.36
N ILE A 55 -8.35 28.36 3.51
CA ILE A 55 -8.67 29.37 4.54
C ILE A 55 -7.38 30.00 5.08
N THR A 56 -6.39 29.18 5.40
CA THR A 56 -5.10 29.66 5.92
C THR A 56 -4.35 30.50 4.89
N ASN A 57 -4.37 30.13 3.61
CA ASN A 57 -3.74 30.91 2.55
C ASN A 57 -4.41 32.28 2.35
N ILE A 58 -5.75 32.34 2.42
CA ILE A 58 -6.48 33.63 2.40
C ILE A 58 -6.07 34.50 3.59
N ILE A 59 -6.04 33.94 4.80
CA ILE A 59 -5.67 34.69 6.01
C ILE A 59 -4.25 35.24 5.87
N VAL A 60 -3.29 34.41 5.43
CA VAL A 60 -1.89 34.82 5.28
C VAL A 60 -1.73 35.88 4.18
N LEU A 61 -2.36 35.70 3.02
CA LEU A 61 -2.28 36.64 1.89
C LEU A 61 -2.91 38.00 2.21
N VAL A 62 -4.03 38.01 2.94
CA VAL A 62 -4.71 39.26 3.35
C VAL A 62 -3.96 39.94 4.49
N ARG A 63 -3.48 39.18 5.47
CA ARG A 63 -2.83 39.75 6.66
C ARG A 63 -1.42 40.24 6.33
N TRP A 64 -0.61 39.42 5.66
CA TRP A 64 0.82 39.63 5.42
C TRP A 64 1.26 39.13 4.02
N PRO A 65 1.12 39.95 2.97
CA PRO A 65 1.43 39.53 1.60
C PRO A 65 2.91 39.17 1.40
N SER A 66 3.82 39.83 2.12
CA SER A 66 5.26 39.54 2.06
C SER A 66 5.64 38.16 2.59
N SER A 67 4.81 37.55 3.44
CA SER A 67 5.05 36.21 4.01
C SER A 67 4.35 35.07 3.27
N ALA A 68 3.59 35.35 2.22
CA ALA A 68 2.88 34.32 1.46
C ALA A 68 3.84 33.26 0.89
N ILE A 69 4.94 33.72 0.28
CA ILE A 69 5.95 32.81 -0.29
C ILE A 69 6.56 31.91 0.78
N THR A 70 6.90 32.47 1.95
CA THR A 70 7.45 31.66 3.06
C THR A 70 6.44 30.65 3.58
N TYR A 71 5.15 30.99 3.59
CA TYR A 71 4.08 30.10 4.01
C TYR A 71 3.91 28.93 3.05
N ASP A 72 3.90 29.19 1.74
CA ASP A 72 3.80 28.14 0.72
C ASP A 72 5.00 27.18 0.77
N LEU A 73 6.20 27.73 0.99
CA LEU A 73 7.41 26.90 1.19
C LEU A 73 7.29 26.01 2.42
N VAL A 74 6.74 26.51 3.53
CA VAL A 74 6.48 25.71 4.73
C VAL A 74 5.45 24.63 4.46
N LEU A 75 4.37 24.91 3.73
CA LEU A 75 3.37 23.91 3.36
C LEU A 75 3.96 22.79 2.48
N LEU A 76 4.80 23.15 1.50
CA LEU A 76 5.50 22.19 0.67
C LEU A 76 6.50 21.35 1.47
N ALA A 77 7.24 21.96 2.40
CA ALA A 77 8.13 21.25 3.30
C ALA A 77 7.35 20.28 4.22
N ALA A 78 6.20 20.70 4.73
CA ALA A 78 5.31 19.85 5.52
C ALA A 78 4.78 18.66 4.70
N LEU A 79 4.44 18.88 3.42
CA LEU A 79 4.01 17.82 2.51
C LEU A 79 5.13 16.79 2.29
N ALA A 80 6.35 17.25 2.06
CA ALA A 80 7.52 16.38 1.91
C ALA A 80 7.82 15.61 3.20
N ALA A 81 7.78 16.28 4.35
CA ALA A 81 7.97 15.66 5.65
C ALA A 81 6.90 14.60 5.95
N PHE A 82 5.64 14.88 5.62
CA PHE A 82 4.54 13.92 5.75
C PHE A 82 4.75 12.68 4.88
N SER A 83 5.21 12.86 3.62
CA SER A 83 5.53 11.74 2.72
C SER A 83 6.65 10.84 3.29
N ALA A 84 7.68 11.43 3.88
CA ALA A 84 8.78 10.72 4.52
C ALA A 84 8.35 10.04 5.84
N TYR A 85 7.57 10.73 6.67
CA TYR A 85 7.03 10.20 7.92
C TYR A 85 6.17 8.95 7.68
N LYS A 86 5.27 9.01 6.69
CA LYS A 86 4.48 7.85 6.29
C LYS A 86 5.38 6.69 5.85
N GLU A 87 6.41 6.94 5.05
CA GLU A 87 7.35 5.90 4.64
C GLU A 87 8.02 5.21 5.83
N LEU A 88 8.39 5.98 6.85
CA LEU A 88 8.98 5.45 8.07
C LEU A 88 8.00 4.52 8.82
N LEU A 89 6.74 4.94 8.95
CA LEU A 89 5.69 4.12 9.57
C LEU A 89 5.45 2.82 8.79
N TYR A 90 5.38 2.88 7.45
CA TYR A 90 5.18 1.69 6.62
C TYR A 90 6.34 0.69 6.76
N ARG A 91 7.59 1.17 6.78
CA ARG A 91 8.77 0.31 7.04
C ARG A 91 8.72 -0.32 8.44
N GLY A 92 8.17 0.37 9.44
CA GLY A 92 7.98 -0.16 10.79
C GLY A 92 6.94 -1.29 10.87
N GLY A 93 5.82 -1.12 10.16
CA GLY A 93 4.72 -2.10 10.12
C GLY A 93 5.10 -3.42 9.45
N ASP A 94 5.72 -3.36 8.26
CA ASP A 94 6.11 -4.55 7.47
C ASP A 94 7.05 -5.47 8.26
N ASN A 95 8.02 -4.89 8.98
CA ASN A 95 8.97 -5.66 9.79
C ASN A 95 8.31 -6.44 10.94
N SER A 96 7.27 -5.88 11.55
CA SER A 96 6.57 -6.54 12.67
C SER A 96 5.68 -7.68 12.17
N LEU A 97 5.00 -7.48 11.04
CA LEU A 97 4.20 -8.52 10.39
C LEU A 97 5.09 -9.69 9.93
N ARG A 98 6.18 -9.41 9.21
CA ARG A 98 7.15 -10.43 8.77
C ARG A 98 7.73 -11.23 9.93
N LYS A 99 8.01 -10.58 11.08
CA LYS A 99 8.48 -11.28 12.28
C LYS A 99 7.43 -12.25 12.82
N ARG A 100 6.16 -11.86 12.84
CA ARG A 100 5.04 -12.73 13.28
C ARG A 100 4.85 -13.90 12.32
N LEU A 101 4.79 -13.64 11.02
CA LEU A 101 4.66 -14.67 9.98
C LEU A 101 5.81 -15.69 10.03
N ARG A 102 7.06 -15.24 10.21
CA ARG A 102 8.20 -16.15 10.39
C ARG A 102 8.15 -16.97 11.68
N ALA A 103 7.51 -16.46 12.73
CA ALA A 103 7.31 -17.23 13.95
C ALA A 103 6.22 -18.28 13.76
N GLU A 104 5.15 -17.93 13.06
CA GLU A 104 4.05 -18.85 12.71
C GLU A 104 4.52 -19.96 11.75
N ALA A 105 5.29 -19.63 10.71
CA ALA A 105 5.89 -20.61 9.80
C ALA A 105 6.75 -21.65 10.55
N ARG A 106 7.61 -21.19 11.48
CA ARG A 106 8.43 -22.08 12.32
C ARG A 106 7.61 -23.00 13.23
N LEU A 107 6.44 -22.54 13.67
CA LEU A 107 5.55 -23.31 14.50
C LEU A 107 4.79 -24.36 13.67
N LEU A 108 4.36 -24.01 12.46
CA LEU A 108 3.79 -24.95 11.49
C LEU A 108 4.77 -26.04 11.08
N GLU A 109 6.04 -25.71 10.81
CA GLU A 109 7.08 -26.70 10.51
C GLU A 109 7.23 -27.75 11.62
N ARG A 110 7.07 -27.35 12.89
CA ARG A 110 7.09 -28.29 14.02
C ARG A 110 5.83 -29.16 14.04
N TYR A 111 4.66 -28.59 13.76
CA TYR A 111 3.43 -29.37 13.71
C TYR A 111 3.39 -30.35 12.54
N MET A 112 3.91 -29.98 11.37
CA MET A 112 4.03 -30.89 10.22
C MET A 112 4.92 -32.09 10.49
N LYS A 113 5.96 -31.93 11.33
CA LYS A 113 6.81 -33.06 11.76
C LYS A 113 6.07 -34.02 12.68
N ASN A 114 5.15 -33.51 13.49
CA ASN A 114 4.37 -34.31 14.42
C ASN A 114 3.14 -34.95 13.76
N ASP A 115 2.55 -34.28 12.78
CA ASP A 115 1.37 -34.71 12.03
C ASP A 115 1.53 -34.41 10.53
N PRO A 116 2.25 -35.28 9.79
CA PRO A 116 2.53 -35.07 8.38
C PRO A 116 1.30 -35.33 7.47
N GLY A 117 0.21 -35.89 8.01
CA GLY A 117 -1.01 -36.17 7.24
C GLY A 117 -1.99 -35.00 7.18
N ASN A 118 -1.71 -33.91 7.91
CA ASN A 118 -2.65 -32.82 8.06
C ASN A 118 -2.50 -31.77 6.95
N ALA A 119 -3.34 -31.90 5.92
CA ALA A 119 -3.37 -31.00 4.77
C ALA A 119 -3.58 -29.52 5.15
N ALA A 120 -4.33 -29.24 6.22
CA ALA A 120 -4.61 -27.86 6.65
C ALA A 120 -3.34 -27.13 7.13
N LEU A 121 -2.36 -27.86 7.68
CA LEU A 121 -1.07 -27.26 8.06
C LEU A 121 -0.28 -26.82 6.82
N PHE A 122 -0.26 -27.65 5.78
CA PHE A 122 0.42 -27.35 4.51
C PHE A 122 -0.26 -26.22 3.76
N GLU A 123 -1.58 -26.18 3.80
CA GLU A 123 -2.33 -25.07 3.24
C GLU A 123 -1.97 -23.75 3.95
N ARG A 124 -2.04 -23.73 5.30
CA ARG A 124 -1.69 -22.53 6.07
C ARG A 124 -0.23 -22.11 5.88
N ALA A 125 0.69 -23.07 5.74
CA ALA A 125 2.07 -22.76 5.44
C ALA A 125 2.23 -22.14 4.05
N SER A 126 1.49 -22.61 3.04
CA SER A 126 1.52 -22.02 1.70
C SER A 126 1.10 -20.55 1.70
N GLU A 127 0.07 -20.19 2.48
CA GLU A 127 -0.35 -18.79 2.71
C GLU A 127 0.78 -17.96 3.28
N ILE A 128 1.38 -18.44 4.37
CA ILE A 128 2.38 -17.68 5.11
C ILE A 128 3.65 -17.52 4.28
N TYR A 129 4.08 -18.56 3.54
CA TYR A 129 5.24 -18.46 2.67
C TYR A 129 5.00 -17.51 1.50
N GLU A 130 3.79 -17.49 0.94
CA GLU A 130 3.40 -16.52 -0.08
C GLU A 130 3.45 -15.09 0.48
N GLU A 131 2.90 -14.85 1.68
CA GLU A 131 2.95 -13.54 2.36
C GLU A 131 4.38 -13.10 2.72
N LEU A 132 5.27 -14.04 3.02
CA LEU A 132 6.69 -13.79 3.26
C LEU A 132 7.50 -13.55 1.98
N GLY A 133 6.93 -13.83 0.80
CA GLY A 133 7.60 -13.79 -0.49
C GLY A 133 8.49 -15.00 -0.78
N GLU A 134 8.40 -16.07 0.01
CA GLU A 134 9.12 -17.33 -0.17
C GLU A 134 8.34 -18.25 -1.13
N ARG A 135 8.24 -17.83 -2.39
CA ARG A 135 7.33 -18.43 -3.39
C ARG A 135 7.56 -19.92 -3.63
N GLU A 136 8.81 -20.37 -3.72
CA GLU A 136 9.14 -21.79 -3.91
C GLU A 136 8.56 -22.65 -2.80
N LYS A 137 8.76 -22.26 -1.53
CA LYS A 137 8.20 -22.97 -0.37
C LYS A 137 6.68 -22.91 -0.33
N ALA A 138 6.09 -21.81 -0.80
CA ALA A 138 4.65 -21.69 -0.92
C ALA A 138 4.08 -22.73 -1.90
N ILE A 139 4.72 -22.89 -3.06
CA ILE A 139 4.33 -23.88 -4.08
C ILE A 139 4.49 -25.31 -3.55
N GLU A 140 5.62 -25.62 -2.91
CA GLU A 140 5.85 -26.93 -2.30
C GLU A 140 4.79 -27.26 -1.25
N SER A 141 4.47 -26.30 -0.38
CA SER A 141 3.45 -26.46 0.66
C SER A 141 2.05 -26.63 0.05
N ALA A 142 1.70 -25.83 -0.96
CA ALA A 142 0.42 -25.94 -1.66
C ALA A 142 0.28 -27.29 -2.39
N ARG A 143 1.37 -27.78 -2.99
CA ARG A 143 1.42 -29.12 -3.62
C ARG A 143 1.19 -30.23 -2.60
N ALA A 144 1.84 -30.15 -1.44
CA ALA A 144 1.66 -31.12 -0.36
C ALA A 144 0.20 -31.11 0.15
N ALA A 145 -0.38 -29.92 0.35
CA ALA A 145 -1.78 -29.76 0.74
C ALA A 145 -2.74 -30.39 -0.28
N ALA A 146 -2.55 -30.11 -1.58
CA ALA A 146 -3.39 -30.67 -2.65
C ALA A 146 -3.22 -32.18 -2.83
N THR A 147 -2.06 -32.74 -2.47
CA THR A 147 -1.80 -34.18 -2.52
C THR A 147 -2.47 -34.90 -1.35
N LEU A 148 -2.44 -34.32 -0.16
CA LEU A 148 -3.05 -34.89 1.05
C LEU A 148 -4.57 -34.72 1.06
N ASP A 149 -5.06 -33.55 0.67
CA ASP A 149 -6.48 -33.25 0.57
C ASP A 149 -6.76 -32.51 -0.76
N PRO A 150 -7.17 -33.24 -1.81
CA PRO A 150 -7.46 -32.69 -3.13
C PRO A 150 -8.81 -31.96 -3.17
N THR A 151 -9.06 -31.07 -2.22
CA THR A 151 -10.17 -30.12 -2.32
C THR A 151 -9.96 -29.19 -3.51
N VAL A 152 -11.09 -28.67 -4.00
CA VAL A 152 -11.09 -27.64 -5.06
C VAL A 152 -10.24 -26.44 -4.65
N ARG A 153 -10.27 -26.05 -3.38
CA ARG A 153 -9.50 -24.93 -2.82
C ARG A 153 -7.99 -25.17 -2.93
N ASN A 154 -7.49 -26.29 -2.39
CA ASN A 154 -6.06 -26.61 -2.42
C ASN A 154 -5.54 -26.78 -3.84
N SER A 155 -6.34 -27.43 -4.70
CA SER A 155 -5.99 -27.66 -6.10
C SER A 155 -5.98 -26.39 -6.94
N TRP A 156 -6.89 -25.44 -6.64
CA TRP A 156 -6.90 -24.13 -7.30
C TRP A 156 -5.71 -23.28 -6.84
N ARG A 157 -5.43 -23.26 -5.53
CA ARG A 157 -4.29 -22.54 -4.95
C ARG A 157 -2.94 -22.99 -5.51
N PHE A 158 -2.71 -24.30 -5.59
CA PHE A 158 -1.49 -24.83 -6.18
C PHE A 158 -1.30 -24.37 -7.64
N ARG A 159 -2.38 -24.42 -8.44
CA ARG A 159 -2.35 -23.94 -9.84
C ARG A 159 -2.14 -22.44 -9.95
N GLU A 160 -2.75 -21.64 -9.08
CA GLU A 160 -2.57 -20.19 -9.05
C GLU A 160 -1.11 -19.82 -8.78
N LEU A 161 -0.50 -20.44 -7.77
CA LEU A 161 0.90 -20.20 -7.41
C LEU A 161 1.87 -20.64 -8.52
N LEU A 162 1.59 -21.76 -9.17
CA LEU A 162 2.38 -22.28 -10.28
C LEU A 162 2.24 -21.43 -11.56
N GLY A 163 1.02 -21.08 -11.96
CA GLY A 163 0.78 -20.26 -13.16
C GLY A 163 1.41 -18.87 -13.06
N GLY A 164 1.46 -18.28 -11.87
CA GLY A 164 2.20 -17.04 -11.67
C GLY A 164 3.73 -17.19 -11.67
N GLU A 165 4.28 -18.40 -11.47
CA GLU A 165 5.71 -18.69 -11.66
C GLU A 165 6.04 -18.75 -13.15
N GLU A 166 5.21 -19.43 -13.95
CA GLU A 166 5.34 -19.47 -15.41
C GLU A 166 5.28 -18.07 -16.01
N ASP A 167 4.32 -17.22 -15.60
CA ASP A 167 4.22 -15.82 -16.03
C ASP A 167 5.43 -14.96 -15.63
N SER A 168 6.08 -15.27 -14.51
CA SER A 168 7.24 -14.54 -14.00
C SER A 168 8.55 -15.01 -14.65
N ALA A 169 8.68 -16.32 -14.90
CA ALA A 169 9.81 -16.95 -15.59
C ALA A 169 9.78 -16.69 -17.10
N ALA A 170 8.59 -16.54 -17.69
CA ALA A 170 8.41 -16.27 -19.11
C ALA A 170 8.69 -14.82 -19.52
N GLY A 171 9.03 -13.91 -18.59
CA GLY A 171 9.43 -12.53 -18.88
C GLY A 171 8.52 -11.87 -19.93
N LYS A 172 7.25 -11.61 -19.58
CA LYS A 172 6.20 -11.15 -20.53
C LYS A 172 6.74 -10.23 -21.64
N PRO A 173 6.75 -10.67 -22.92
CA PRO A 173 6.76 -9.72 -24.03
C PRO A 173 5.46 -8.90 -23.96
N GLY A 174 5.58 -7.60 -24.25
CA GLY A 174 4.53 -6.61 -24.06
C GLY A 174 3.16 -7.06 -24.58
N HIS A 175 2.14 -6.78 -23.77
CA HIS A 175 0.77 -6.69 -24.27
C HIS A 175 0.39 -5.22 -24.28
N ASP A 176 0.90 -4.55 -25.32
CA ASP A 176 0.14 -3.51 -25.96
C ASP A 176 -1.11 -4.14 -26.60
N ALA A 177 -2.17 -3.33 -26.62
CA ALA A 177 -3.32 -3.35 -27.51
C ALA A 177 -4.62 -4.03 -27.00
N PRO A 178 -5.79 -3.59 -27.49
CA PRO A 178 -6.01 -2.53 -28.50
C PRO A 178 -6.48 -1.18 -27.94
#